data_AF-A0A847SIS9-F1
#
_entry.id   AF-A0A847SIS9-F1
#
_cell.length_a   1.000
_cell.length_b   1.000
_cell.length_c   1.000
_cell.angle_alpha   90.00
_cell.angle_beta   90.00
_cell.angle_gamma   90.00
#
_symmetry.space_group_name_H-M   'P 1'
#
loop_
_entity.id
_entity.type
_entity.pdbx_description
1 polymer ?
#
loop_
_entity_poly.entity_id
_entity_poly.type
_entity_poly.pdbx_seq_one_letter_code
_entity_poly.pdbx_strand_id
1 'polypeptide(L)'
;MLSKIRKALGGSPSDRPHEGQGTVAEAPVREPLDIVRDTARDLCSDAWLANSMTLEIKAEGGKKTLVATPAEALPFVKAAYAIRKDELPAEMKGMFESFAG
;
A
#
# COMPACT_ATOMS: atom_id res chain seq x y z
N MET A 1 -33.25 -46.01 22.91
CA MET A 1 -32.45 -45.27 21.92
C MET A 1 -32.80 -43.79 22.01
N LEU A 2 -31.90 -43.02 22.62
CA LEU A 2 -31.98 -41.58 22.75
C LEU A 2 -31.76 -40.94 21.38
N SER A 3 -32.61 -39.97 21.01
CA SER A 3 -32.24 -38.68 20.37
C SER A 3 -33.45 -38.09 19.65
N LYS A 4 -33.76 -36.80 19.68
CA LYS A 4 -33.38 -35.65 20.50
C LYS A 4 -34.28 -34.52 19.95
N ILE A 5 -35.05 -33.91 20.85
CA ILE A 5 -35.30 -32.46 20.92
C ILE A 5 -36.26 -31.83 19.88
N ARG A 6 -37.49 -31.66 20.38
CA ARG A 6 -38.50 -30.65 20.02
C ARG A 6 -38.26 -29.37 20.84
N LYS A 7 -38.18 -28.18 20.23
CA LYS A 7 -38.52 -26.82 20.78
C LYS A 7 -38.07 -25.77 19.72
N ALA A 8 -38.87 -24.99 19.00
CA ALA A 8 -40.08 -24.20 19.27
C ALA A 8 -39.91 -23.20 20.43
N LEU A 9 -40.19 -21.92 20.16
CA LEU A 9 -40.10 -20.71 21.01
C LEU A 9 -38.68 -20.13 21.05
N GLY A 10 -38.40 -18.89 20.68
CA GLY A 10 -39.22 -17.71 20.46
C GLY A 10 -38.37 -16.51 20.82
N GLY A 11 -38.49 -15.39 20.09
CA GLY A 11 -37.95 -14.09 20.51
C GLY A 11 -37.04 -13.40 19.49
N SER A 12 -37.61 -12.49 18.70
CA SER A 12 -37.00 -11.17 18.49
C SER A 12 -37.36 -10.33 19.73
N PRO A 13 -36.57 -9.35 20.24
CA PRO A 13 -35.92 -8.26 19.48
C PRO A 13 -34.56 -7.75 20.08
N SER A 14 -34.09 -6.58 19.59
CA SER A 14 -33.06 -5.66 20.12
C SER A 14 -31.59 -6.02 19.80
N ASP A 15 -30.87 -5.24 18.98
CA ASP A 15 -30.33 -3.87 19.16
C ASP A 15 -28.83 -3.92 19.52
N ARG A 16 -28.02 -3.17 18.75
CA ARG A 16 -26.60 -2.74 18.96
C ARG A 16 -25.47 -3.68 18.49
N PRO A 17 -24.23 -3.15 18.26
CA PRO A 17 -23.85 -2.47 17.03
C PRO A 17 -22.51 -3.01 16.46
N HIS A 18 -22.30 -2.88 15.15
CA HIS A 18 -20.96 -2.77 14.55
C HIS A 18 -21.21 -1.85 13.34
N GLU A 19 -20.76 -0.60 13.26
CA GLU A 19 -19.45 -0.06 13.67
C GLU A 19 -18.32 -1.06 13.41
N GLY A 20 -18.25 -1.53 12.18
CA GLY A 20 -17.10 -1.22 11.34
C GLY A 20 -17.71 -0.67 10.06
N GLN A 21 -17.50 0.58 9.68
CA GLN A 21 -16.26 0.93 8.98
C GLN A 21 -15.61 -0.35 8.46
N GLY A 22 -16.24 -0.94 7.44
CA GLY A 22 -15.49 -1.70 6.45
C GLY A 22 -14.44 -0.72 5.99
N THR A 23 -13.26 -0.84 6.60
CA THR A 23 -12.04 -0.17 6.23
C THR A 23 -12.06 -0.16 4.71
N VAL A 24 -11.96 1.03 4.11
CA VAL A 24 -11.65 1.16 2.70
C VAL A 24 -10.60 0.10 2.46
N ALA A 25 -10.97 -0.95 1.73
CA ALA A 25 -10.06 -2.03 1.46
C ALA A 25 -8.80 -1.33 0.99
N GLU A 26 -7.71 -1.44 1.76
CA GLU A 26 -6.41 -0.94 1.37
C GLU A 26 -6.10 -1.68 0.08
N ALA A 27 -6.55 -1.11 -1.05
CA ALA A 27 -6.12 -1.47 -2.37
C ALA A 27 -4.60 -1.37 -2.26
N PRO A 28 -3.91 -2.48 -2.54
CA PRO A 28 -2.60 -2.74 -1.98
C PRO A 28 -1.69 -1.60 -2.45
N VAL A 29 -1.26 -0.77 -1.50
CA VAL A 29 -0.25 0.29 -1.70
C VAL A 29 1.04 -0.30 -2.32
N ARG A 30 1.18 -1.63 -2.37
CA ARG A 30 2.15 -2.34 -3.21
C ARG A 30 2.05 -2.01 -4.70
N GLU A 31 0.86 -2.08 -5.32
CA GLU A 31 0.74 -1.95 -6.79
C GLU A 31 1.33 -0.65 -7.36
N PRO A 32 1.08 0.54 -6.79
CA PRO A 32 1.64 1.75 -7.35
C PRO A 32 3.14 1.93 -7.04
N LEU A 33 3.67 1.38 -5.94
CA LEU A 33 5.12 1.34 -5.69
C LEU A 33 5.83 0.41 -6.66
N ASP A 34 5.22 -0.75 -6.95
CA ASP A 34 5.73 -1.70 -7.94
C ASP A 34 5.82 -1.02 -9.32
N ILE A 35 4.79 -0.27 -9.74
CA ILE A 35 4.81 0.48 -11.01
C ILE A 35 5.97 1.49 -11.06
N VAL A 36 6.18 2.26 -9.99
CA VAL A 36 7.29 3.23 -9.94
C VAL A 36 8.64 2.51 -9.91
N ARG A 37 8.77 1.43 -9.14
CA ARG A 37 10.00 0.65 -9.06
C ARG A 37 10.33 0.02 -10.41
N ASP A 38 9.36 -0.59 -11.09
CA ASP A 38 9.59 -1.23 -12.38
C ASP A 38 9.95 -0.20 -13.45
N THR A 39 9.27 0.96 -13.46
CA THR A 39 9.68 2.09 -14.32
C THR A 39 11.10 2.57 -13.96
N ALA A 40 11.47 2.62 -12.69
CA ALA A 40 12.82 3.00 -12.26
C ALA A 40 13.88 1.97 -12.69
N ARG A 41 13.53 0.67 -12.69
CA ARG A 41 14.38 -0.41 -13.19
C ARG A 41 14.59 -0.29 -14.69
N ASP A 42 13.55 0.00 -15.45
CA ASP A 42 13.65 0.23 -16.90
C ASP A 42 14.54 1.43 -17.25
N LEU A 43 14.52 2.47 -16.41
CA LEU A 43 15.40 3.64 -16.56
C LEU A 43 16.84 3.37 -16.12
N CYS A 44 17.07 2.34 -15.29
CA CYS A 44 18.37 2.03 -14.74
C CYS A 44 19.14 1.10 -15.68
N SER A 45 20.13 1.63 -16.39
CA SER A 45 20.96 0.83 -17.31
C SER A 45 21.87 -0.18 -16.60
N ASP A 46 22.11 0.00 -15.29
CA ASP A 46 22.90 -0.92 -14.48
C ASP A 46 21.99 -2.04 -13.94
N ALA A 47 22.17 -3.25 -14.47
CA ALA A 47 21.37 -4.41 -14.10
C ALA A 47 21.52 -4.80 -12.62
N TRP A 48 22.68 -4.53 -12.01
CA TRP A 48 22.94 -4.86 -10.61
C TRP A 48 22.20 -3.87 -9.69
N LEU A 49 22.25 -2.58 -10.01
CA LEU A 49 21.52 -1.54 -9.32
C LEU A 49 20.00 -1.72 -9.48
N ALA A 50 19.53 -2.02 -10.70
CA ALA A 50 18.12 -2.29 -10.98
C ALA A 50 17.59 -3.49 -10.16
N ASN A 51 18.36 -4.57 -10.07
CA ASN A 51 17.98 -5.76 -9.32
C ASN A 51 18.03 -5.53 -7.80
N SER A 52 19.01 -4.75 -7.33
CA SER A 52 19.17 -4.45 -5.90
C SER A 52 18.25 -3.34 -5.40
N MET A 53 17.58 -2.62 -6.31
CA MET A 53 16.66 -1.54 -5.98
C MET A 53 15.39 -2.05 -5.31
N THR A 54 15.12 -1.50 -4.13
CA THR A 54 13.90 -1.66 -3.36
C THR A 54 13.27 -0.30 -3.06
N LEU A 55 11.94 -0.30 -3.01
CA LEU A 55 11.14 0.85 -2.70
C LEU A 55 10.17 0.47 -1.58
N GLU A 56 10.29 1.14 -0.45
CA GLU A 56 9.59 0.78 0.78
C GLU A 56 8.91 2.02 1.38
N ILE A 57 7.74 1.84 1.97
CA ILE A 57 7.14 2.87 2.82
C ILE A 57 7.49 2.53 4.27
N LYS A 58 8.23 3.42 4.93
CA LYS A 58 8.52 3.31 6.37
C LYS A 58 7.58 4.22 7.13
N ALA A 59 6.94 3.70 8.17
CA ALA A 59 6.15 4.50 9.09
C ALA A 59 6.99 4.77 10.34
N GLU A 60 7.44 6.00 10.53
CA GLU A 60 8.21 6.41 11.71
C GLU A 60 7.52 7.60 12.38
N GLY A 61 7.24 7.49 13.69
CA GLY A 61 6.59 8.57 14.45
C GLY A 61 5.19 8.97 13.96
N GLY A 62 4.46 8.05 13.32
CA GLY A 62 3.14 8.33 12.73
C GLY A 62 3.19 8.95 11.33
N LYS A 63 4.39 9.19 10.77
CA LYS A 63 4.57 9.66 9.39
C LYS A 63 4.99 8.49 8.50
N LYS A 64 4.25 8.28 7.41
CA LYS A 64 4.65 7.39 6.31
C LYS A 64 5.65 8.15 5.42
N THR A 65 6.84 7.61 5.23
CA THR A 65 7.88 8.13 4.35
C THR A 65 8.27 7.08 3.33
N LEU A 66 8.56 7.52 2.11
CA LEU A 66 9.09 6.64 1.08
C LEU A 66 10.59 6.53 1.22
N VAL A 67 11.14 5.33 1.06
CA VAL A 67 12.58 5.06 1.10
C VAL A 67 12.96 4.21 -0.10
N ALA A 68 13.93 4.70 -0.89
CA ALA A 68 14.59 3.92 -1.93
C ALA A 68 15.95 3.44 -1.45
N THR A 69 16.25 2.16 -1.68
CA THR A 69 17.54 1.55 -1.35
C THR A 69 18.03 0.75 -2.55
N PRO A 70 19.32 0.82 -2.93
CA PRO A 70 20.36 1.71 -2.41
C PRO A 70 20.11 3.18 -2.78
N ALA A 71 20.81 4.12 -2.11
CA ALA A 71 20.64 5.57 -2.36
C ALA A 71 20.99 5.96 -3.81
N GLU A 72 21.84 5.19 -4.49
CA GLU A 72 22.15 5.34 -5.91
C GLU A 72 20.93 5.14 -6.83
N ALA A 73 19.88 4.47 -6.35
CA ALA A 73 18.62 4.30 -7.08
C ALA A 73 17.71 5.54 -7.04
N LEU A 74 17.97 6.49 -6.13
CA LEU A 74 17.18 7.72 -5.95
C LEU A 74 16.88 8.49 -7.24
N PRO A 75 17.87 8.82 -8.10
CA PRO A 75 17.60 9.56 -9.34
C PRO A 75 16.64 8.81 -10.27
N PHE A 76 16.75 7.49 -10.36
CA PHE A 76 15.87 6.67 -11.20
C PHE A 76 14.45 6.59 -10.63
N VAL A 77 14.31 6.48 -9.31
CA VAL A 77 13.01 6.52 -8.62
C VAL A 77 12.35 7.89 -8.79
N LYS A 78 13.10 8.99 -8.68
CA LYS A 78 12.56 10.34 -8.92
C LYS A 78 12.11 10.53 -10.36
N ALA A 79 12.88 10.03 -11.33
CA ALA A 79 12.49 10.06 -12.75
C ALA A 79 11.25 9.20 -13.04
N ALA A 80 11.19 7.99 -12.49
CA ALA A 80 10.04 7.12 -12.61
C ALA A 80 8.78 7.73 -11.99
N TYR A 81 8.91 8.36 -10.82
CA TYR A 81 7.82 9.13 -10.22
C TYR A 81 7.38 10.27 -11.15
N ALA A 82 8.29 11.06 -11.71
CA ALA A 82 7.92 12.15 -12.60
C ALA A 82 7.14 11.70 -13.85
N ILE A 83 7.41 10.48 -14.33
CA ILE A 83 6.69 9.85 -15.46
C ILE A 83 5.33 9.33 -15.03
N ARG A 84 5.25 8.64 -13.88
CA ARG A 84 4.06 7.92 -13.42
C ARG A 84 3.19 8.73 -12.45
N LYS A 85 3.60 9.94 -12.07
CA LYS A 85 2.93 10.75 -11.04
C LYS A 85 1.45 10.86 -11.32
N ASP A 86 1.03 11.04 -12.57
CA ASP A 86 -0.37 11.25 -12.91
C ASP A 86 -1.24 10.02 -12.64
N GLU A 87 -0.64 8.82 -12.71
CA GLU A 87 -1.27 7.52 -12.45
C GLU A 87 -1.28 7.14 -10.96
N LEU A 88 -0.54 7.87 -10.11
CA LEU A 88 -0.44 7.56 -8.69
C LEU A 88 -1.60 8.14 -7.87
N PRO A 89 -2.06 7.41 -6.84
CA PRO A 89 -3.05 7.91 -5.90
C PRO A 89 -2.53 9.13 -5.12
N ALA A 90 -3.43 10.04 -4.74
CA ALA A 90 -3.08 11.29 -4.06
C ALA A 90 -2.28 11.08 -2.76
N GLU A 91 -2.59 10.02 -2.00
CA GLU A 91 -1.85 9.65 -0.78
C GLU A 91 -0.36 9.39 -1.08
N MET A 92 -0.04 8.73 -2.20
CA MET A 92 1.35 8.49 -2.59
C MET A 92 2.05 9.74 -3.14
N LYS A 93 1.34 10.57 -3.92
CA LYS A 93 1.90 11.82 -4.43
C LYS A 93 2.50 12.66 -3.31
N GLY A 94 1.75 12.82 -2.20
CA GLY A 94 2.25 13.53 -1.02
C GLY A 94 3.48 12.89 -0.37
N MET A 95 3.58 11.55 -0.37
CA MET A 95 4.76 10.85 0.14
C MET A 95 5.99 11.03 -0.76
N PHE A 96 5.79 11.01 -2.08
CA PHE A 96 6.86 11.23 -3.06
C PHE A 96 7.32 12.69 -3.11
N GLU A 97 6.42 13.67 -2.97
CA GLU A 97 6.79 15.08 -2.87
C GLU A 97 7.64 15.35 -1.61
N SER A 98 7.29 14.72 -0.47
CA SER A 98 8.11 14.78 0.74
C SER A 98 9.42 13.99 0.65
N PHE A 99 9.60 13.16 -0.38
CA PHE A 99 10.80 12.39 -0.68
C PHE A 99 11.69 13.06 -1.75
N ALA A 100 11.08 13.88 -2.61
CA ALA A 100 11.74 14.56 -3.71
C ALA A 100 12.32 15.93 -3.33
N GLY A 101 11.68 16.64 -2.37
CA GLY A 101 12.14 17.90 -1.77
C GLY A 101 13.16 17.70 -0.66
#